data_AF-A0A3C1MDE0-F1
#
_entry.id   AF-A0A3C1MDE0-F1
#
_cell.length_a   1.000
_cell.length_b   1.000
_cell.length_c   1.000
_cell.angle_alpha   90.00
_cell.angle_beta   90.00
_cell.angle_gamma   90.00
#
_symmetry.space_group_name_H-M   'P 1'
#
loop_
_entity.id
_entity.type
_entity.pdbx_description
1 polymer ?
#
loop_
_entity_poly.entity_id
_entity_poly.type
_entity_poly.pdbx_seq_one_letter_code
_entity_poly.pdbx_strand_id
1 'polypeptide(L)'
;KVHVEQEDIAQDIFDARNFFIVLEPFEEGIYKDHFNAFEVEHLEDSRLLCFELEAVKNDRKLYPLVVHVLFDYVLQLVATQPEQKKFIDIEEGWTMLDDASESYIESFFRKGRKTNTSIRIITQNVDEIKNSKIAGAMKNNASTFMLLYNDKSSVRQDIAEFLGMDSFDMEKYASLRRRDNYVNGYREVFIKEMDKSAVWRVGISLFEHGILTSRPDERNEISQLAKKEGSIQHAVTTWVNRILAEEGRKYGQQH
;
A
#
# COMPACT_ATOMS: atom_id res chain seq x y z
N LYS A 1 -6.58 38.46 9.97
CA LYS A 1 -6.12 39.72 9.30
C LYS A 1 -5.29 40.67 10.17
N VAL A 2 -5.30 40.61 11.52
CA VAL A 2 -4.66 41.65 12.38
C VAL A 2 -3.23 41.27 12.88
N HIS A 3 -2.71 40.09 12.57
CA HIS A 3 -1.46 39.58 13.18
C HIS A 3 -0.18 39.66 12.31
N VAL A 4 -0.26 40.09 11.05
CA VAL A 4 0.92 40.14 10.15
C VAL A 4 1.43 41.57 9.92
N GLU A 5 0.70 42.59 10.35
CA GLU A 5 1.10 44.00 10.17
C GLU A 5 2.11 44.49 11.22
N GLN A 6 2.50 43.66 12.20
CA GLN A 6 3.38 44.07 13.31
C GLN A 6 4.83 43.63 13.19
N GLU A 7 5.18 42.78 12.22
CA GLU A 7 6.57 42.42 11.96
C GLU A 7 6.93 42.94 10.56
N ASP A 8 7.87 43.89 10.53
CA ASP A 8 8.41 44.57 9.35
C ASP A 8 9.23 43.60 8.48
N ILE A 9 8.59 42.52 8.04
CA ILE A 9 9.14 41.53 7.11
C ILE A 9 9.12 42.22 5.75
N ALA A 10 10.30 42.47 5.20
CA ALA A 10 10.44 43.05 3.87
C ALA A 10 9.52 42.31 2.88
N GLN A 11 8.61 43.04 2.22
CA GLN A 11 7.62 42.49 1.27
C GLN A 11 8.26 41.67 0.14
N ASP A 12 9.57 41.81 -0.10
CA ASP A 12 10.35 41.02 -1.05
C ASP A 12 10.65 39.57 -0.57
N ILE A 13 10.42 39.24 0.70
CA ILE A 13 10.77 37.92 1.28
C ILE A 13 9.52 37.05 1.51
N PHE A 14 8.35 37.64 1.73
CA PHE A 14 7.11 36.90 1.97
C PHE A 14 5.85 37.72 1.63
N ASP A 15 5.11 37.30 0.61
CA ASP A 15 3.82 37.90 0.26
C ASP A 15 2.71 37.31 1.14
N ALA A 16 2.47 37.95 2.27
CA ALA A 16 1.42 37.57 3.22
C ALA A 16 0.02 37.54 2.59
N ARG A 17 -0.27 38.42 1.63
CA ARG A 17 -1.59 38.48 0.98
C ARG A 17 -1.80 37.26 0.10
N ASN A 18 -0.81 36.92 -0.71
CA ASN A 18 -0.84 35.71 -1.52
C ASN A 18 -0.87 34.46 -0.63
N PHE A 19 -0.13 34.43 0.47
CA PHE A 19 -0.19 33.34 1.44
C PHE A 19 -1.60 33.10 1.98
N PHE A 20 -2.32 34.15 2.42
CA PHE A 20 -3.69 33.99 2.90
C PHE A 20 -4.66 33.51 1.80
N ILE A 21 -4.48 33.95 0.56
CA ILE A 21 -5.29 33.46 -0.58
C ILE A 21 -5.03 31.97 -0.83
N VAL A 22 -3.78 31.52 -0.71
CA VAL A 22 -3.42 30.10 -0.84
C VAL A 22 -3.94 29.27 0.33
N LEU A 23 -4.04 29.84 1.54
CA LEU A 23 -4.50 29.16 2.74
C LEU A 23 -6.02 29.06 2.85
N GLU A 24 -6.76 30.03 2.31
CA GLU A 24 -8.23 30.11 2.38
C GLU A 24 -8.96 28.79 2.01
N PRO A 25 -8.59 28.05 0.95
CA PRO A 25 -9.22 26.76 0.63
C PRO A 25 -9.14 25.72 1.75
N PHE A 26 -8.12 25.78 2.61
CA PHE A 26 -7.84 24.82 3.67
C PHE A 26 -8.39 25.25 5.04
N GLU A 27 -8.56 26.55 5.28
CA GLU A 27 -9.07 27.06 6.56
C GLU A 27 -10.59 27.25 6.54
N GLU A 28 -11.12 27.97 5.55
CA GLU A 28 -12.56 28.26 5.44
C GLU A 28 -13.21 27.64 4.19
N GLY A 29 -12.40 27.18 3.23
CA GLY A 29 -12.86 26.71 1.93
C GLY A 29 -13.15 25.21 1.82
N ILE A 30 -13.02 24.69 0.60
CA ILE A 30 -13.47 23.34 0.21
C ILE A 30 -12.75 22.19 0.94
N TYR A 31 -11.57 22.43 1.51
CA TYR A 31 -10.78 21.42 2.22
C TYR A 31 -10.84 21.54 3.75
N LYS A 32 -11.59 22.50 4.30
CA LYS A 32 -11.60 22.80 5.74
C LYS A 32 -11.86 21.58 6.62
N ASP A 33 -12.78 20.71 6.21
CA ASP A 33 -13.19 19.55 7.00
C ASP A 33 -12.10 18.47 7.08
N HIS A 34 -11.06 18.55 6.24
CA HIS A 34 -9.93 17.61 6.24
C HIS A 34 -8.76 18.06 7.13
N PHE A 35 -8.61 19.35 7.38
CA PHE A 35 -7.44 19.91 8.08
C PHE A 35 -7.78 20.62 9.40
N ASN A 36 -9.05 20.91 9.66
CA ASN A 36 -9.50 21.62 10.86
C ASN A 36 -10.34 20.73 11.77
N ALA A 37 -9.89 19.49 11.99
CA ALA A 37 -10.52 18.59 12.96
C ALA A 37 -10.25 19.08 14.40
N PHE A 38 -11.30 19.17 15.22
CA PHE A 38 -11.18 19.51 16.65
C PHE A 38 -10.80 18.31 17.53
N GLU A 39 -10.96 17.10 16.99
CA GLU A 39 -10.64 15.85 17.68
C GLU A 39 -9.24 15.38 17.26
N VAL A 40 -8.43 15.02 18.25
CA VAL A 40 -7.08 14.47 18.04
C VAL A 40 -7.15 12.98 18.35
N GLU A 41 -6.88 12.15 17.35
CA GLU A 41 -6.73 10.71 17.53
C GLU A 41 -5.27 10.33 17.78
N HIS A 42 -5.03 9.51 18.80
CA HIS A 42 -3.73 8.92 19.11
C HIS A 42 -3.60 7.58 18.38
N LEU A 43 -3.08 7.64 17.15
CA LEU A 43 -2.96 6.48 16.27
C LEU A 43 -1.75 5.59 16.61
N GLU A 44 -0.82 6.06 17.43
CA GLU A 44 0.47 5.43 17.76
C GLU A 44 0.38 4.07 18.46
N ASP A 45 -0.74 3.78 19.14
CA ASP A 45 -0.98 2.52 19.86
C ASP A 45 -1.75 1.48 19.03
N SER A 46 -2.17 1.84 17.82
CA SER A 46 -2.96 0.96 16.96
C SER A 46 -2.11 -0.17 16.37
N ARG A 47 -2.62 -1.40 16.46
CA ARG A 47 -1.96 -2.60 15.89
C ARG A 47 -2.05 -2.69 14.37
N LEU A 48 -3.05 -2.03 13.78
CA LEU A 48 -3.26 -1.94 12.35
C LEU A 48 -3.79 -0.53 12.04
N LEU A 49 -3.08 0.17 11.17
CA LEU A 49 -3.51 1.45 10.61
C LEU A 49 -3.71 1.24 9.11
N CYS A 50 -4.89 1.58 8.61
CA CYS A 50 -5.23 1.51 7.20
C CYS A 50 -5.74 2.88 6.76
N PHE A 51 -5.04 3.53 5.84
CA PHE A 51 -5.43 4.82 5.29
C PHE A 51 -5.98 4.61 3.88
N GLU A 52 -7.29 4.80 3.70
CA GLU A 52 -7.94 4.73 2.40
C GLU A 52 -7.88 6.09 1.70
N LEU A 53 -7.26 6.14 0.52
CA LEU A 53 -7.06 7.39 -0.23
C LEU A 53 -7.99 7.53 -1.43
N GLU A 54 -8.92 6.60 -1.66
CA GLU A 54 -9.79 6.59 -2.84
C GLU A 54 -10.61 7.88 -2.97
N ALA A 55 -11.14 8.40 -1.84
CA ALA A 55 -11.95 9.61 -1.81
C ALA A 55 -11.20 10.87 -2.31
N VAL A 56 -9.88 10.92 -2.11
CA VAL A 56 -9.04 12.09 -2.45
C VAL A 56 -8.23 11.88 -3.73
N LYS A 57 -8.12 10.64 -4.23
CA LYS A 57 -7.24 10.23 -5.36
C LYS A 57 -7.37 11.10 -6.62
N ASN A 58 -8.57 11.58 -6.93
CA ASN A 58 -8.83 12.37 -8.14
C ASN A 58 -8.63 13.88 -7.96
N ASP A 59 -8.44 14.34 -6.72
CA ASP A 59 -8.17 15.75 -6.44
C ASP A 59 -6.67 16.03 -6.56
N ARG A 60 -6.29 16.70 -7.66
CA ARG A 60 -4.89 17.00 -8.00
C ARG A 60 -4.18 17.91 -6.98
N LYS A 61 -4.90 18.63 -6.13
CA LYS A 61 -4.30 19.51 -5.12
C LYS A 61 -4.28 18.84 -3.75
N LEU A 62 -5.38 18.18 -3.37
CA LEU A 62 -5.51 17.57 -2.06
C LEU A 62 -4.70 16.27 -1.97
N TYR A 63 -4.69 15.44 -3.02
CA TYR A 63 -4.04 14.13 -2.98
C TYR A 63 -2.56 14.20 -2.64
N PRO A 64 -1.72 15.03 -3.31
CA PRO A 64 -0.30 15.12 -2.96
C PRO A 64 -0.08 15.60 -1.52
N LEU A 65 -0.88 16.55 -1.05
CA LEU A 65 -0.78 17.09 0.31
C LEU A 65 -1.10 16.02 1.36
N VAL A 66 -2.21 15.29 1.20
CA VAL A 66 -2.60 14.20 2.10
C VAL A 66 -1.53 13.12 2.14
N VAL A 67 -1.02 12.72 0.96
CA VAL A 67 0.07 11.74 0.87
C VAL A 67 1.31 12.23 1.63
N HIS A 68 1.74 13.49 1.44
CA HIS A 68 2.89 14.04 2.17
C HIS A 68 2.72 13.99 3.69
N VAL A 69 1.58 14.48 4.20
CA VAL A 69 1.28 14.49 5.64
C VAL A 69 1.31 13.07 6.22
N LEU A 70 0.74 12.10 5.51
CA LEU A 70 0.75 10.69 5.95
C LEU A 70 2.15 10.11 5.99
N PHE A 71 2.98 10.40 4.99
CA PHE A 71 4.37 9.94 4.98
C PHE A 71 5.20 10.58 6.09
N ASP A 72 5.03 11.87 6.35
CA ASP A 72 5.72 12.57 7.45
C ASP A 72 5.32 11.95 8.80
N TYR A 73 4.01 11.71 9.00
CA TYR A 73 3.49 11.02 10.17
C TYR A 73 4.10 9.63 10.35
N VAL A 74 4.10 8.80 9.30
CA VAL A 74 4.69 7.46 9.33
C VAL A 74 6.20 7.52 9.61
N LEU A 75 6.93 8.47 9.02
CA LEU A 75 8.35 8.68 9.29
C LEU A 75 8.63 9.08 10.73
N GLN A 76 7.75 9.86 11.34
CA GLN A 76 7.82 10.24 12.74
C GLN A 76 7.56 9.02 13.63
N LEU A 77 6.53 8.22 13.33
CA LEU A 77 6.21 6.98 14.06
C LEU A 77 7.37 5.96 14.03
N VAL A 78 8.02 5.80 12.87
CA VAL A 78 9.22 4.96 12.75
C VAL A 78 10.38 5.51 13.60
N ALA A 79 10.52 6.83 13.69
CA ALA A 79 11.59 7.48 14.46
C ALA A 79 11.42 7.32 15.98
N THR A 80 10.18 7.50 16.45
CA THR A 80 9.87 7.58 17.88
C THR A 80 9.77 6.20 18.53
N GLN A 81 9.55 5.14 17.74
CA GLN A 81 9.38 3.78 18.24
C GLN A 81 10.38 2.79 17.60
N PRO A 82 11.69 3.01 17.63
CA PRO A 82 12.66 2.25 16.81
C PRO A 82 12.74 0.75 17.12
N GLU A 83 12.37 0.34 18.34
CA GLU A 83 12.42 -1.06 18.80
C GLU A 83 11.23 -1.90 18.31
N GLN A 84 10.08 -1.28 18.06
CA GLN A 84 8.86 -1.99 17.67
C GLN A 84 8.93 -2.46 16.21
N LYS A 85 8.56 -3.73 16.00
CA LYS A 85 8.40 -4.34 14.66
C LYS A 85 7.27 -3.68 13.90
N LYS A 86 7.57 -3.06 12.76
CA LYS A 86 6.57 -2.41 11.90
C LYS A 86 6.66 -2.92 10.47
N PHE A 87 5.50 -3.04 9.84
CA PHE A 87 5.37 -3.27 8.41
C PHE A 87 4.60 -2.09 7.84
N ILE A 88 5.21 -1.40 6.88
CA ILE A 88 4.59 -0.28 6.17
C ILE A 88 4.37 -0.73 4.74
N ASP A 89 3.10 -0.80 4.37
CA ASP A 89 2.66 -1.21 3.04
C ASP A 89 2.10 0.00 2.33
N ILE A 90 2.69 0.29 1.16
CA ILE A 90 2.31 1.43 0.34
C ILE A 90 1.76 0.87 -0.96
N GLU A 91 0.44 0.87 -1.05
CA GLU A 91 -0.30 0.59 -2.27
C GLU A 91 -0.66 1.93 -2.93
N GLU A 92 -0.16 2.14 -4.15
CA GLU A 92 -0.34 3.40 -4.89
C GLU A 92 0.18 4.65 -4.14
N GLY A 93 0.20 5.82 -4.78
CA GLY A 93 0.57 7.09 -4.14
C GLY A 93 2.07 7.32 -3.85
N TRP A 94 2.90 6.27 -3.84
CA TRP A 94 4.36 6.41 -3.74
C TRP A 94 4.97 7.27 -4.86
N THR A 95 4.30 7.40 -6.02
CA THR A 95 4.70 8.29 -7.11
C THR A 95 4.57 9.77 -6.76
N MET A 96 3.69 10.14 -5.82
CA MET A 96 3.56 11.52 -5.36
C MET A 96 4.78 11.97 -4.55
N LEU A 97 5.54 11.01 -4.00
CA LEU A 97 6.81 11.30 -3.35
C LEU A 97 7.95 11.63 -4.33
N ASP A 98 7.76 11.36 -5.62
CA ASP A 98 8.73 11.67 -6.69
C ASP A 98 8.86 13.17 -6.95
N ASP A 99 7.82 13.93 -6.62
CA ASP A 99 7.80 15.41 -6.74
C ASP A 99 8.46 16.09 -5.53
N ALA A 100 8.47 15.46 -4.35
CA ALA A 100 9.06 16.02 -3.12
C ALA A 100 10.55 15.71 -2.90
N SER A 101 11.24 15.24 -3.94
CA SER A 101 12.67 14.86 -4.01
C SER A 101 12.98 13.40 -3.65
N GLU A 102 13.80 12.78 -4.51
CA GLU A 102 14.45 11.46 -4.33
C GLU A 102 15.03 11.26 -2.93
N SER A 103 15.58 12.35 -2.35
CA SER A 103 16.17 12.36 -1.01
C SER A 103 15.21 11.95 0.11
N TYR A 104 13.91 12.20 -0.06
CA TYR A 104 12.90 11.87 0.94
C TYR A 104 12.66 10.36 0.99
N ILE A 105 12.51 9.71 -0.17
CA ILE A 105 12.31 8.26 -0.26
C ILE A 105 13.58 7.50 0.15
N GLU A 106 14.75 7.99 -0.25
CA GLU A 106 16.02 7.44 0.25
C GLU A 106 16.11 7.51 1.77
N SER A 107 15.71 8.64 2.35
CA SER A 107 15.66 8.80 3.80
C SER A 107 14.65 7.84 4.44
N PHE A 108 13.50 7.62 3.80
CA PHE A 108 12.48 6.66 4.21
C PHE A 108 13.05 5.24 4.30
N PHE A 109 13.65 4.74 3.22
CA PHE A 109 14.26 3.41 3.20
C PHE A 109 15.45 3.28 4.14
N ARG A 110 16.32 4.29 4.21
CA ARG A 110 17.49 4.31 5.11
C ARG A 110 17.08 4.28 6.58
N LYS A 111 16.01 4.99 6.94
CA LYS A 111 15.50 5.02 8.31
C LYS A 111 14.81 3.70 8.67
N GLY A 112 14.06 3.11 7.73
CA GLY A 112 13.54 1.76 7.85
C GLY A 112 14.64 0.74 8.19
N ARG A 113 15.74 0.71 7.43
CA ARG A 113 16.90 -0.18 7.65
C ARG A 113 17.56 -0.05 9.03
N LYS A 114 17.51 1.13 9.65
CA LYS A 114 18.11 1.40 10.96
C LYS A 114 17.17 1.08 12.13
N THR A 115 15.92 0.75 11.84
CA THR A 115 14.88 0.44 12.82
C THR A 115 14.30 -0.94 12.54
N ASN A 116 13.42 -1.43 13.41
CA ASN A 116 12.75 -2.71 13.23
C ASN A 116 11.58 -2.60 12.24
N THR A 117 11.80 -1.96 11.09
CA THR A 117 10.73 -1.57 10.15
C THR A 117 10.97 -2.15 8.76
N SER A 118 10.00 -2.88 8.24
CA SER A 118 9.93 -3.31 6.83
C SER A 118 9.05 -2.36 6.05
N ILE A 119 9.54 -1.88 4.91
CA ILE A 119 8.79 -1.02 3.98
C ILE A 119 8.57 -1.80 2.70
N ARG A 120 7.33 -1.88 2.25
CA ARG A 120 6.91 -2.59 1.03
C ARG A 120 6.16 -1.63 0.12
N ILE A 121 6.61 -1.53 -1.12
CA ILE A 121 5.89 -0.82 -2.19
C ILE A 121 5.20 -1.87 -3.04
N ILE A 122 3.91 -1.66 -3.28
CA ILE A 122 3.04 -2.57 -4.02
C ILE A 122 2.54 -1.81 -5.25
N THR A 123 2.84 -2.34 -6.44
CA THR A 123 2.37 -1.76 -7.71
C THR A 123 2.02 -2.84 -8.72
N GLN A 124 1.07 -2.50 -9.59
CA GLN A 124 0.71 -3.31 -10.76
C GLN A 124 1.45 -2.85 -12.02
N ASN A 125 1.98 -1.63 -12.03
CA ASN A 125 2.58 -0.99 -13.19
C ASN A 125 4.08 -0.78 -12.96
N VAL A 126 4.89 -1.64 -13.58
CA VAL A 126 6.34 -1.61 -13.45
C VAL A 126 6.93 -0.38 -14.13
N ASP A 127 6.26 0.15 -15.15
CA ASP A 127 6.73 1.33 -15.87
C ASP A 127 6.70 2.57 -14.97
N GLU A 128 5.79 2.64 -14.00
CA GLU A 128 5.81 3.70 -12.99
C GLU A 128 7.11 3.64 -12.19
N ILE A 129 7.53 2.44 -11.75
CA ILE A 129 8.77 2.27 -10.99
C ILE A 129 9.97 2.64 -11.85
N LYS A 130 10.04 2.12 -13.08
CA LYS A 130 11.19 2.33 -13.98
C LYS A 130 11.41 3.82 -14.29
N ASN A 131 10.33 4.57 -14.51
CA ASN A 131 10.39 5.96 -14.93
C ASN A 131 10.47 6.94 -13.75
N SER A 132 10.32 6.46 -12.51
CA SER A 132 10.38 7.32 -11.33
C SER A 132 11.82 7.64 -10.92
N LYS A 133 12.06 8.82 -10.35
CA LYS A 133 13.39 9.17 -9.84
C LYS A 133 13.82 8.26 -8.69
N ILE A 134 12.87 7.58 -8.06
CA ILE A 134 13.14 6.72 -6.89
C ILE A 134 13.46 5.26 -7.26
N ALA A 135 13.49 4.94 -8.56
CA ALA A 135 13.82 3.61 -9.06
C ALA A 135 15.17 3.09 -8.56
N GLY A 136 16.20 3.95 -8.62
CA GLY A 136 17.55 3.63 -8.17
C GLY A 136 17.63 3.39 -6.66
N ALA A 137 16.99 4.27 -5.89
CA ALA A 137 16.87 4.13 -4.45
C ALA A 137 16.18 2.82 -4.06
N MET A 138 15.06 2.46 -4.69
CA MET A 138 14.37 1.20 -4.45
C MET A 138 15.25 0.00 -4.79
N LYS A 139 15.89 0.00 -5.97
CA LYS A 139 16.77 -1.10 -6.39
C LYS A 139 17.93 -1.34 -5.43
N ASN A 140 18.55 -0.26 -4.94
CA ASN A 140 19.69 -0.34 -4.03
C ASN A 140 19.27 -0.65 -2.58
N ASN A 141 18.04 -0.27 -2.20
CA ASN A 141 17.58 -0.39 -0.82
C ASN A 141 16.73 -1.64 -0.53
N ALA A 142 15.99 -2.14 -1.52
CA ALA A 142 15.15 -3.32 -1.38
C ALA A 142 15.99 -4.60 -1.35
N SER A 143 15.87 -5.38 -0.27
CA SER A 143 16.52 -6.69 -0.15
C SER A 143 15.75 -7.82 -0.83
N THR A 144 14.44 -7.61 -1.04
CA THR A 144 13.49 -8.66 -1.42
C THR A 144 12.54 -8.14 -2.49
N PHE A 145 12.38 -8.91 -3.56
CA PHE A 145 11.40 -8.69 -4.61
C PHE A 145 10.42 -9.86 -4.66
N MET A 146 9.13 -9.56 -4.70
CA MET A 146 8.05 -10.54 -4.82
C MET A 146 7.29 -10.26 -6.13
N LEU A 147 7.44 -11.14 -7.11
CA LEU A 147 6.81 -11.00 -8.42
C LEU A 147 5.68 -12.02 -8.56
N LEU A 148 4.49 -11.53 -8.85
CA LEU A 148 3.32 -12.36 -9.14
C LEU A 148 3.26 -12.69 -10.63
N TYR A 149 2.40 -13.65 -10.97
CA TYR A 149 2.13 -14.01 -12.36
C TYR A 149 1.76 -12.79 -13.22
N ASN A 150 2.51 -12.59 -14.30
CA ASN A 150 2.21 -11.65 -15.37
C ASN A 150 2.13 -12.43 -16.68
N ASP A 151 1.09 -12.25 -17.49
CA ASP A 151 0.86 -12.97 -18.74
C ASP A 151 1.77 -12.45 -19.88
N LYS A 152 2.06 -11.15 -19.90
CA LYS A 152 2.86 -10.49 -20.93
C LYS A 152 4.34 -10.78 -20.76
N SER A 153 4.92 -11.49 -21.74
CA SER A 153 6.35 -11.81 -21.72
C SER A 153 7.26 -10.59 -21.77
N SER A 154 6.86 -9.53 -22.49
CA SER A 154 7.63 -8.28 -22.55
C SER A 154 7.76 -7.64 -21.17
N VAL A 155 6.64 -7.53 -20.44
CA VAL A 155 6.63 -6.99 -19.07
C VAL A 155 7.50 -7.83 -18.14
N ARG A 156 7.50 -9.16 -18.29
CA ARG A 156 8.39 -10.01 -17.49
C ARG A 156 9.87 -9.74 -17.78
N GLN A 157 10.24 -9.58 -19.06
CA GLN A 157 11.60 -9.24 -19.47
C GLN A 157 12.01 -7.86 -18.95
N ASP A 158 11.09 -6.89 -19.04
CA ASP A 158 11.26 -5.55 -18.53
C ASP A 158 11.58 -5.52 -17.02
N ILE A 159 10.84 -6.30 -16.22
CA ILE A 159 11.10 -6.46 -14.79
C ILE A 159 12.46 -7.13 -14.56
N ALA A 160 12.74 -8.20 -15.30
CA ALA A 160 13.97 -8.96 -15.13
C ALA A 160 15.21 -8.10 -15.40
N GLU A 161 15.18 -7.28 -16.45
CA GLU A 161 16.23 -6.32 -16.76
C GLU A 161 16.38 -5.27 -15.65
N PHE A 162 15.27 -4.69 -15.19
CA PHE A 162 15.28 -3.70 -14.12
C PHE A 162 15.92 -4.25 -12.83
N LEU A 163 15.57 -5.48 -12.46
CA LEU A 163 16.07 -6.16 -11.26
C LEU A 163 17.45 -6.79 -11.43
N GLY A 164 18.02 -6.82 -12.64
CA GLY A 164 19.29 -7.49 -12.92
C GLY A 164 19.22 -9.00 -12.72
N MET A 165 18.10 -9.62 -13.10
CA MET A 165 17.91 -11.07 -13.07
C MET A 165 18.75 -11.75 -14.15
N ASP A 166 19.34 -12.89 -13.81
CA ASP A 166 20.02 -13.74 -14.78
C ASP A 166 19.02 -14.60 -15.58
N SER A 167 19.53 -15.43 -16.50
CA SER A 167 18.70 -16.31 -17.31
C SER A 167 17.94 -17.35 -16.48
N PHE A 168 18.49 -17.80 -15.34
CA PHE A 168 17.86 -18.80 -14.48
C PHE A 168 16.74 -18.19 -13.63
N ASP A 169 16.95 -16.99 -13.11
CA ASP A 169 15.93 -16.16 -12.47
C ASP A 169 14.77 -15.90 -13.45
N MET A 170 15.08 -15.56 -14.71
CA MET A 170 14.06 -15.33 -15.73
C MET A 170 13.28 -16.60 -16.06
N GLU A 171 13.94 -17.76 -16.15
CA GLU A 171 13.26 -19.05 -16.35
C GLU A 171 12.28 -19.36 -15.21
N LYS A 172 12.71 -19.18 -13.95
CA LYS A 172 11.84 -19.34 -12.77
C LYS A 172 10.64 -18.39 -12.84
N TYR A 173 10.87 -17.11 -13.13
CA TYR A 173 9.78 -16.14 -13.20
C TYR A 173 8.81 -16.43 -14.34
N ALA A 174 9.30 -16.83 -15.51
CA ALA A 174 8.47 -17.27 -16.62
C ALA A 174 7.68 -18.55 -16.31
N SER A 175 8.16 -19.38 -15.38
CA SER A 175 7.51 -20.63 -14.99
C SER A 175 6.28 -20.45 -14.10
N LEU A 176 6.05 -19.25 -13.54
CA LEU A 176 4.97 -19.00 -12.59
C LEU A 176 3.61 -19.44 -13.15
N ARG A 177 2.83 -20.09 -12.31
CA ARG A 177 1.47 -20.56 -12.62
C ARG A 177 0.47 -19.97 -11.65
N ARG A 178 -0.78 -19.93 -12.09
CA ARG A 178 -1.93 -19.65 -11.22
C ARG A 178 -3.07 -20.59 -11.57
N ARG A 179 -3.88 -20.88 -10.57
CA ARG A 179 -5.18 -21.55 -10.74
C ARG A 179 -6.24 -20.69 -10.07
N ASP A 180 -7.13 -20.13 -10.87
CA ASP A 180 -8.20 -19.24 -10.44
C ASP A 180 -9.37 -20.08 -9.91
N ASN A 181 -9.30 -20.46 -8.63
CA ASN A 181 -10.34 -21.24 -7.94
C ASN A 181 -10.27 -20.97 -6.44
N TYR A 182 -11.39 -20.80 -5.75
CA TYR A 182 -11.39 -20.46 -4.33
C TYR A 182 -11.27 -21.69 -3.40
N VAL A 183 -11.54 -22.90 -3.87
CA VAL A 183 -11.45 -24.14 -3.06
C VAL A 183 -10.12 -24.86 -3.22
N ASN A 184 -9.59 -24.94 -4.44
CA ASN A 184 -8.36 -25.65 -4.77
C ASN A 184 -7.44 -24.83 -5.70
N GLY A 185 -7.62 -23.51 -5.73
CA GLY A 185 -6.75 -22.61 -6.48
C GLY A 185 -5.48 -22.27 -5.72
N TYR A 186 -4.58 -21.64 -6.47
CA TYR A 186 -3.30 -21.19 -5.94
C TYR A 186 -2.74 -20.06 -6.80
N ARG A 187 -1.78 -19.37 -6.23
CA ARG A 187 -0.92 -18.41 -6.91
C ARG A 187 0.52 -18.84 -6.71
N GLU A 188 1.33 -18.74 -7.74
CA GLU A 188 2.78 -18.83 -7.57
C GLU A 188 3.37 -17.42 -7.53
N VAL A 189 4.34 -17.24 -6.64
CA VAL A 189 5.10 -16.01 -6.45
C VAL A 189 6.58 -16.33 -6.62
N PHE A 190 7.26 -15.55 -7.44
CA PHE A 190 8.71 -15.56 -7.50
C PHE A 190 9.25 -14.63 -6.43
N ILE A 191 10.10 -15.14 -5.54
CA ILE A 191 10.74 -14.35 -4.50
C ILE A 191 12.25 -14.34 -4.79
N LYS A 192 12.81 -13.14 -4.95
CA LYS A 192 14.25 -12.91 -5.07
C LYS A 192 14.76 -12.14 -3.86
N GLU A 193 15.74 -12.70 -3.18
CA GLU A 193 16.44 -12.12 -2.05
C GLU A 193 17.93 -12.06 -2.37
N MET A 194 18.41 -10.88 -2.73
CA MET A 194 19.78 -10.68 -3.25
C MET A 194 20.06 -11.68 -4.40
N ASP A 195 21.02 -12.59 -4.21
CA ASP A 195 21.44 -13.58 -5.22
C ASP A 195 20.61 -14.88 -5.19
N LYS A 196 19.69 -15.02 -4.24
CA LYS A 196 18.86 -16.23 -4.12
C LYS A 196 17.47 -15.97 -4.68
N SER A 197 16.92 -16.96 -5.38
CA SER A 197 15.56 -16.88 -5.88
C SER A 197 14.85 -18.22 -5.86
N ALA A 198 13.55 -18.19 -5.59
CA ALA A 198 12.70 -19.38 -5.56
C ALA A 198 11.27 -19.04 -5.99
N VAL A 199 10.59 -20.05 -6.55
CA VAL A 199 9.15 -20.00 -6.82
C VAL A 199 8.42 -20.66 -5.65
N TRP A 200 7.48 -19.92 -5.07
CA TRP A 200 6.64 -20.38 -3.97
C TRP A 200 5.21 -20.50 -4.44
N ARG A 201 4.51 -21.53 -3.97
CA ARG A 201 3.06 -21.66 -4.15
C ARG A 201 2.35 -21.17 -2.91
N VAL A 202 1.47 -20.20 -3.10
CA VAL A 202 0.57 -19.67 -2.07
C VAL A 202 -0.82 -20.28 -2.31
N GLY A 203 -1.25 -21.10 -1.34
CA GLY A 203 -2.64 -21.51 -1.18
C GLY A 203 -3.23 -20.74 -0.01
N ILE A 204 -4.47 -20.29 -0.15
CA ILE A 204 -5.23 -19.65 0.92
C ILE A 204 -6.36 -20.57 1.34
N SER A 205 -6.68 -20.57 2.63
CA SER A 205 -7.87 -21.26 3.12
C SER A 205 -9.13 -20.56 2.59
N LEU A 206 -10.25 -21.29 2.57
CA LEU A 206 -11.55 -20.71 2.18
C LEU A 206 -11.98 -19.55 3.08
N PHE A 207 -11.57 -19.57 4.36
CA PHE A 207 -11.82 -18.48 5.30
C PHE A 207 -11.06 -17.21 4.91
N GLU A 208 -9.76 -17.34 4.64
CA GLU A 208 -8.94 -16.22 4.16
C GLU A 208 -9.46 -15.70 2.82
N HIS A 209 -9.83 -16.60 1.90
CA HIS A 209 -10.45 -16.22 0.64
C HIS A 209 -11.73 -15.40 0.84
N GLY A 210 -12.63 -15.85 1.72
CA GLY A 210 -13.88 -15.13 2.01
C GLY A 210 -13.66 -13.74 2.62
N ILE A 211 -12.59 -13.56 3.41
CA ILE A 211 -12.23 -12.25 3.97
C ILE A 211 -11.62 -11.34 2.89
N LEU A 212 -10.81 -11.89 1.99
CA LEU A 212 -9.97 -11.14 1.05
C LEU A 212 -10.58 -10.99 -0.35
N THR A 213 -11.70 -11.64 -0.65
CA THR A 213 -12.25 -11.68 -2.00
C THR A 213 -12.70 -10.31 -2.50
N SER A 214 -12.24 -9.95 -3.69
CA SER A 214 -12.69 -8.78 -4.45
C SER A 214 -13.76 -9.14 -5.50
N ARG A 215 -14.12 -10.42 -5.62
CA ARG A 215 -15.09 -10.88 -6.61
C ARG A 215 -16.50 -10.35 -6.25
N PRO A 216 -17.18 -9.61 -7.14
CA PRO A 216 -18.43 -8.93 -6.77
C PRO A 216 -19.54 -9.86 -6.28
N ASP A 217 -19.69 -11.02 -6.88
CA ASP A 217 -20.65 -12.07 -6.49
C ASP A 217 -20.41 -12.51 -5.03
N GLU A 218 -19.18 -12.90 -4.71
CA GLU A 218 -18.80 -13.40 -3.38
C GLU A 218 -18.86 -12.29 -2.32
N ARG A 219 -18.28 -11.13 -2.63
CA ARG A 219 -18.27 -9.97 -1.73
C ARG A 219 -19.68 -9.50 -1.39
N ASN A 220 -20.57 -9.42 -2.39
CA ASN A 220 -21.93 -8.97 -2.16
C ASN A 220 -22.71 -9.96 -1.29
N GLU A 221 -22.53 -11.25 -1.51
CA GLU A 221 -23.14 -12.29 -0.68
C GLU A 221 -22.65 -12.23 0.77
N ILE A 222 -21.33 -12.20 0.98
CA ILE A 222 -20.73 -12.09 2.31
C ILE A 222 -21.17 -10.80 3.01
N SER A 223 -21.27 -9.69 2.28
CA SER A 223 -21.77 -8.43 2.83
C SER A 223 -23.23 -8.50 3.26
N GLN A 224 -24.08 -9.22 2.51
CA GLN A 224 -25.48 -9.45 2.89
C GLN A 224 -25.58 -10.34 4.13
N LEU A 225 -24.79 -11.41 4.21
CA LEU A 225 -24.69 -12.26 5.39
C LEU A 225 -24.20 -11.46 6.60
N ALA A 226 -23.19 -10.61 6.44
CA ALA A 226 -22.66 -9.77 7.52
C ALA A 226 -23.71 -8.81 8.07
N LYS A 227 -24.53 -8.19 7.20
CA LYS A 227 -25.66 -7.35 7.62
C LYS A 227 -26.72 -8.15 8.38
N LYS A 228 -26.98 -9.39 7.99
CA LYS A 228 -27.98 -10.27 8.62
C LYS A 228 -27.50 -10.82 9.97
N GLU A 229 -26.23 -11.17 10.07
CA GLU A 229 -25.64 -11.86 11.23
C GLU A 229 -24.94 -10.90 12.21
N GLY A 230 -24.76 -9.63 11.81
CA GLY A 230 -24.10 -8.60 12.63
C GLY A 230 -22.59 -8.82 12.81
N SER A 231 -21.99 -9.76 12.09
CA SER A 231 -20.57 -10.10 12.22
C SER A 231 -20.01 -10.61 10.89
N ILE A 232 -18.92 -9.99 10.43
CA ILE A 232 -18.17 -10.46 9.24
C ILE A 232 -17.59 -11.86 9.44
N GLN A 233 -17.17 -12.17 10.68
CA GLN A 233 -16.60 -13.48 11.00
C GLN A 233 -17.67 -14.58 10.87
N HIS A 234 -18.88 -14.34 11.36
CA HIS A 234 -19.99 -15.28 11.19
C HIS A 234 -20.38 -15.40 9.71
N ALA A 235 -20.48 -14.28 8.99
CA ALA A 235 -20.84 -14.26 7.59
C ALA A 235 -19.89 -15.08 6.72
N VAL A 236 -18.57 -14.91 6.91
CA VAL A 236 -17.56 -15.72 6.23
C VAL A 236 -17.69 -17.19 6.61
N THR A 237 -17.92 -17.51 7.89
CA THR A 237 -18.12 -18.90 8.34
C THR A 237 -19.33 -19.54 7.67
N THR A 238 -20.46 -18.84 7.60
CA THR A 238 -21.68 -19.29 6.93
C THR A 238 -21.43 -19.52 5.44
N TRP A 239 -20.77 -18.57 4.77
CA TRP A 239 -20.39 -18.68 3.36
C TRP A 239 -19.49 -19.88 3.10
N VAL A 240 -18.41 -20.06 3.87
CA VAL A 240 -17.49 -21.19 3.72
C VAL A 240 -18.19 -22.54 3.93
N ASN A 241 -19.06 -22.65 4.93
CA ASN A 241 -19.79 -23.89 5.19
C ASN A 241 -20.72 -24.26 4.03
N ARG A 242 -21.38 -23.28 3.40
CA ARG A 242 -22.21 -23.49 2.22
C ARG A 242 -21.37 -24.01 1.05
N ILE A 243 -20.27 -23.34 0.75
CA ILE A 243 -19.33 -23.73 -0.31
C ILE A 243 -18.80 -25.15 -0.12
N LEU A 244 -18.37 -25.49 1.10
CA LEU A 244 -17.86 -26.83 1.41
C LEU A 244 -18.96 -27.90 1.21
N ALA A 245 -20.19 -27.62 1.62
CA ALA A 245 -21.32 -28.53 1.44
C ALA A 245 -21.63 -28.77 -0.04
N GLU A 246 -21.54 -27.74 -0.89
CA GLU A 246 -21.71 -27.85 -2.35
C GLU A 246 -20.65 -28.72 -3.01
N GLU A 247 -19.41 -28.73 -2.50
CA GLU A 247 -18.35 -29.64 -2.95
C GLU A 247 -18.42 -31.05 -2.33
N GLY A 248 -19.43 -31.35 -1.50
CA GLY A 248 -19.52 -32.62 -0.78
C GLY A 248 -18.46 -32.79 0.31
N ARG A 249 -17.85 -31.69 0.78
CA ARG A 249 -16.84 -31.66 1.84
C ARG A 249 -17.47 -31.17 3.15
N LYS A 250 -16.95 -31.63 4.30
CA LYS A 250 -17.29 -31.07 5.62
C LYS A 250 -16.05 -30.48 6.28
N TYR A 251 -16.16 -29.29 6.84
CA TYR A 251 -15.11 -28.68 7.65
C TYR A 251 -14.76 -29.60 8.83
N GLY A 252 -13.48 -29.96 9.00
CA GLY A 252 -13.00 -30.83 10.07
C GLY A 252 -12.75 -32.30 9.69
N GLN A 253 -12.99 -32.73 8.45
CA GLN A 253 -12.43 -33.99 7.95
C GLN A 253 -11.07 -33.72 7.29
N GLN A 254 -10.00 -33.88 8.08
CA GLN A 254 -8.63 -33.84 7.57
C GLN A 254 -8.36 -35.03 6.64
N HIS A 255 -7.68 -34.76 5.52
CA HIS A 255 -6.77 -35.71 4.88
C HIS A 255 -5.36 -35.44 5.39
#